data_AF-A0A662BT99-F1
#
_entry.id   AF-A0A662BT99-F1
#
_cell.length_a   1.000
_cell.length_b   1.000
_cell.length_c   1.000
_cell.angle_alpha   90.00
_cell.angle_beta   90.00
_cell.angle_gamma   90.00
#
_symmetry.space_group_name_H-M   'P 1'
#
loop_
_entity.id
_entity.type
_entity.pdbx_description
1 polymer ?
#
loop_
_entity_poly.entity_id
_entity_poly.type
_entity_poly.pdbx_seq_one_letter_code
_entity_poly.pdbx_strand_id
1 'polypeptide(L)'
;MHKLFLFSITFILVFKTTAQEIPKIYTNIGKDEKGIYVFLSGHRVYAEKPNDAFQFIDLYGNPNGHETGIDLDFKFPKLNGILYYGFINYGDAKMPQTIFFRNETKIIGGKATIDIKGNLSGRYDM
;
A
#
# COMPACT_ATOMS: atom_id res chain seq x y z
N MET A 1 9.22 2.25 55.28
CA MET A 1 8.16 2.99 54.56
C MET A 1 8.46 3.02 53.04
N HIS A 2 8.68 1.89 52.37
CA HIS A 2 9.09 1.87 50.94
C HIS A 2 8.56 0.64 50.15
N LYS A 3 7.39 0.11 50.49
CA LYS A 3 6.80 -1.02 49.74
C LYS A 3 5.32 -0.86 49.35
N LEU A 4 4.74 0.32 49.51
CA LEU A 4 3.33 0.57 49.15
C LEU A 4 3.12 1.48 47.93
N PHE A 5 4.19 1.97 47.29
CA PHE A 5 4.06 2.93 46.19
C PHE A 5 4.20 2.32 44.79
N LEU A 6 4.39 1.01 44.68
CA LEU A 6 4.74 0.34 43.41
C LEU A 6 3.60 -0.40 42.71
N PHE A 7 2.37 -0.32 43.22
CA PHE A 7 1.23 -1.06 42.65
C PHE A 7 0.21 -0.21 41.88
N SER A 8 0.47 1.08 41.67
CA SER A 8 -0.53 2.01 41.11
C SER A 8 -0.32 2.44 39.65
N ILE A 9 0.71 1.95 38.94
CA ILE A 9 1.09 2.46 37.60
C ILE A 9 0.92 1.41 36.48
N THR A 10 0.21 0.30 36.72
CA THR A 10 0.00 -0.73 35.68
C THR A 10 -1.47 -0.99 35.40
N PHE A 11 -2.22 0.08 35.14
CA PHE A 11 -3.44 -0.03 34.36
C PHE A 11 -3.24 0.76 33.06
N ILE A 12 -2.42 0.19 32.18
CA ILE A 12 -2.36 0.61 30.78
C ILE A 12 -3.73 0.28 30.19
N LEU A 13 -4.58 1.30 30.09
CA LEU A 13 -5.81 1.26 29.30
C LEU A 13 -5.42 0.95 27.87
N VAL A 14 -5.59 -0.31 27.48
CA VAL A 14 -5.61 -0.72 26.08
C VAL A 14 -6.91 -0.20 25.49
N PHE A 15 -6.93 1.07 25.09
CA PHE A 15 -7.96 1.58 24.21
C PHE A 15 -7.82 0.82 22.90
N LYS A 16 -8.76 -0.08 22.62
CA LYS A 16 -8.94 -0.64 21.28
C LYS A 16 -9.40 0.51 20.37
N THR A 17 -8.46 1.23 19.80
CA THR A 17 -8.73 2.11 18.67
C THR A 17 -9.28 1.26 17.53
N THR A 18 -10.55 1.48 17.17
CA THR A 18 -11.09 0.89 15.95
C THR A 18 -10.47 1.64 14.79
N ALA A 19 -9.66 0.96 13.98
CA ALA A 19 -8.83 1.58 12.94
C ALA A 19 -9.63 2.37 11.86
N GLN A 20 -10.96 2.19 11.78
CA GLN A 20 -11.82 2.98 10.90
C GLN A 20 -13.28 2.94 11.36
N GLU A 21 -13.90 4.10 11.54
CA GLU A 21 -15.35 4.23 11.78
C GLU A 21 -16.09 4.40 10.45
N ILE A 22 -17.27 3.79 10.32
CA ILE A 22 -18.13 3.96 9.14
C ILE A 22 -18.73 5.37 9.21
N PRO A 23 -18.54 6.22 8.18
CA PRO A 23 -19.13 7.55 8.17
C PRO A 23 -20.66 7.49 8.30
N LYS A 24 -21.23 8.35 9.18
CA LYS A 24 -22.67 8.39 9.47
C LYS A 24 -23.58 8.61 8.24
N ILE A 25 -23.02 9.14 7.15
CA ILE A 25 -23.75 9.37 5.90
C ILE A 25 -24.08 8.07 5.15
N TYR A 26 -23.35 6.98 5.41
CA TYR A 26 -23.63 5.66 4.83
C TYR A 26 -24.69 4.93 5.66
N THR A 27 -25.95 5.11 5.30
CA THR A 27 -27.09 4.52 6.02
C THR A 27 -27.26 3.01 5.78
N ASN A 28 -26.63 2.48 4.73
CA ASN A 28 -26.72 1.07 4.34
C ASN A 28 -25.45 0.28 4.67
N ILE A 29 -24.44 0.85 5.33
CA ILE A 29 -23.23 0.13 5.73
C ILE A 29 -23.24 -0.02 7.26
N GLY A 30 -23.00 -1.23 7.74
CA GLY A 30 -22.95 -1.53 9.17
C GLY A 30 -21.78 -2.41 9.55
N LYS A 31 -21.57 -2.58 10.84
CA LYS A 31 -20.55 -3.46 11.41
C LYS A 31 -21.14 -4.21 12.59
N ASP A 32 -20.99 -5.53 12.59
CA ASP A 32 -21.33 -6.41 13.71
C ASP A 32 -20.18 -7.38 14.00
N GLU A 33 -20.42 -8.40 14.85
CA GLU A 33 -19.42 -9.41 15.22
C GLU A 33 -18.89 -10.22 14.03
N LYS A 34 -19.69 -10.40 12.96
CA LYS A 34 -19.28 -11.11 11.75
C LYS A 34 -18.43 -10.25 10.82
N GLY A 35 -18.53 -8.93 10.93
CA GLY A 35 -17.72 -7.98 10.16
C GLY A 35 -18.51 -6.79 9.63
N ILE A 36 -17.92 -6.10 8.66
CA ILE A 36 -18.57 -5.02 7.92
C ILE A 36 -19.57 -5.64 6.93
N TYR A 37 -20.73 -5.03 6.76
CA TYR A 37 -21.73 -5.46 5.79
C TYR A 37 -22.38 -4.28 5.08
N VAL A 38 -22.95 -4.54 3.91
CA VAL A 38 -23.89 -3.66 3.23
C VAL A 38 -25.30 -4.25 3.34
N PHE A 39 -26.29 -3.43 3.65
CA PHE A 39 -27.70 -3.81 3.65
C PHE A 39 -28.27 -3.62 2.24
N LEU A 40 -28.57 -4.73 1.56
CA LEU A 40 -29.09 -4.76 0.19
C LEU A 40 -30.31 -5.68 0.15
N SER A 41 -31.41 -5.19 -0.43
CA SER A 41 -32.62 -5.99 -0.68
C SER A 41 -33.13 -6.77 0.54
N GLY A 42 -33.12 -6.15 1.72
CA GLY A 42 -33.59 -6.76 2.97
C GLY A 42 -32.60 -7.70 3.67
N HIS A 43 -31.40 -7.88 3.12
CA HIS A 43 -30.39 -8.82 3.63
C HIS A 43 -29.05 -8.12 3.88
N ARG A 44 -28.25 -8.67 4.79
CA ARG A 44 -26.88 -8.23 5.04
C ARG A 44 -25.92 -9.00 4.14
N VAL A 45 -25.15 -8.28 3.33
CA VAL A 45 -24.05 -8.82 2.51
C VAL A 45 -22.75 -8.44 3.19
N TYR A 46 -22.06 -9.42 3.77
CA TYR A 46 -20.81 -9.19 4.50
C TYR A 46 -19.65 -8.96 3.54
N ALA A 47 -18.77 -8.02 3.90
CA ALA A 47 -17.51 -7.83 3.21
C ALA A 47 -16.67 -9.10 3.34
N GLU A 48 -16.15 -9.58 2.21
CA GLU A 48 -15.12 -10.61 2.25
C GLU A 48 -13.90 -10.06 2.99
N LYS A 49 -13.24 -10.94 3.76
CA LYS A 49 -11.95 -10.58 4.33
C LYS A 49 -10.99 -10.33 3.17
N PRO A 50 -10.25 -9.22 3.17
CA PRO A 50 -9.24 -9.00 2.15
C PRO A 50 -8.26 -10.17 2.18
N ASN A 51 -8.09 -10.84 1.04
CA ASN A 51 -7.05 -11.84 0.82
C ASN A 51 -5.99 -11.23 -0.12
N ASP A 52 -5.62 -9.99 0.17
CA ASP A 52 -4.69 -9.25 -0.66
C ASP A 52 -3.29 -9.86 -0.52
N ALA A 53 -2.58 -9.98 -1.63
CA ALA A 53 -1.25 -10.57 -1.67
C ALA A 53 -0.18 -9.70 -0.98
N PHE A 54 -0.45 -8.40 -0.83
CA PHE A 54 0.40 -7.41 -0.18
C PHE A 54 -0.45 -6.22 0.27
N GLN A 55 0.03 -5.45 1.25
CA GLN A 55 -0.61 -4.22 1.68
C GLN A 55 0.03 -3.01 0.99
N PHE A 56 -0.71 -1.90 0.85
CA PHE A 56 -0.15 -0.66 0.31
C PHE A 56 1.07 -0.19 1.11
N ILE A 57 1.05 -0.36 2.43
CA ILE A 57 2.17 0.03 3.29
C ILE A 57 3.46 -0.74 2.96
N ASP A 58 3.35 -1.96 2.43
CA ASP A 58 4.49 -2.77 2.02
C ASP A 58 5.19 -2.19 0.77
N LEU A 59 4.45 -1.38 -0.01
CA LEU A 59 4.94 -0.72 -1.21
C LEU A 59 5.38 0.74 -0.95
N TYR A 60 4.93 1.32 0.15
CA TYR A 60 5.15 2.73 0.44
C TYR A 60 6.51 2.95 1.12
N GLY A 61 7.37 3.77 0.52
CA GLY A 61 8.64 4.20 1.12
C GLY A 61 9.78 3.17 1.08
N ASN A 62 9.60 2.03 0.42
CA ASN A 62 10.64 1.02 0.21
C ASN A 62 11.46 1.08 -1.11
N PRO A 63 11.40 2.11 -1.99
CA PRO A 63 12.40 2.26 -3.04
C PRO A 63 13.75 2.71 -2.44
N ASN A 64 14.84 2.04 -2.82
CA ASN A 64 16.19 2.43 -2.45
C ASN A 64 16.92 2.95 -3.69
N GLY A 65 17.26 4.24 -3.70
CA GLY A 65 18.04 4.84 -4.78
C GLY A 65 19.51 4.45 -4.71
N HIS A 66 20.14 4.25 -5.87
CA HIS A 66 21.58 4.08 -6.02
C HIS A 66 22.08 4.84 -7.26
N GLU A 67 23.38 4.83 -7.52
CA GLU A 67 24.01 5.71 -8.53
C GLU A 67 23.37 5.62 -9.93
N THR A 68 22.93 4.42 -10.32
CA THR A 68 22.36 4.15 -11.64
C THR A 68 20.84 4.08 -11.66
N GLY A 69 20.15 4.04 -10.52
CA GLY A 69 18.75 3.65 -10.51
C GLY A 69 18.07 3.51 -9.16
N ILE A 70 17.04 2.66 -9.13
CA ILE A 70 16.19 2.42 -7.96
C ILE A 70 15.95 0.91 -7.80
N ASP A 71 16.20 0.40 -6.59
CA ASP A 71 15.80 -0.93 -6.17
C ASP A 71 14.44 -0.92 -5.50
N LEU A 72 13.60 -1.89 -5.86
CA LEU A 72 12.27 -2.10 -5.31
C LEU A 72 12.18 -3.47 -4.64
N ASP A 73 11.55 -3.51 -3.48
CA ASP A 73 11.21 -4.73 -2.76
C ASP A 73 9.73 -4.70 -2.36
N PHE A 74 8.93 -5.56 -2.99
CA PHE A 74 7.48 -5.65 -2.82
C PHE A 74 7.08 -6.43 -1.55
N LYS A 75 8.06 -6.93 -0.78
CA LYS A 75 7.86 -7.78 0.42
C LYS A 75 6.97 -9.01 0.18
N PHE A 76 6.83 -9.40 -1.09
CA PHE A 76 6.02 -10.54 -1.52
C PHE A 76 6.89 -11.52 -2.32
N PRO A 77 7.55 -12.49 -1.65
CA PRO A 77 8.51 -13.39 -2.29
C PRO A 77 7.95 -14.27 -3.41
N LYS A 78 6.63 -14.45 -3.47
CA LYS A 78 5.97 -15.21 -4.54
C LYS A 78 5.70 -14.36 -5.79
N LEU A 79 5.88 -13.04 -5.70
CA LEU A 79 5.70 -12.13 -6.82
C LEU A 79 6.81 -12.33 -7.85
N ASN A 80 6.41 -12.74 -9.04
CA ASN A 80 7.27 -12.82 -10.21
C ASN A 80 6.51 -12.24 -11.39
N GLY A 81 7.19 -11.47 -12.25
CA GLY A 81 6.52 -10.79 -13.35
C GLY A 81 7.41 -9.77 -14.05
N ILE A 82 6.77 -8.87 -14.78
CA ILE A 82 7.42 -7.78 -15.49
C ILE A 82 6.95 -6.46 -14.87
N LEU A 83 7.90 -5.60 -14.52
CA LEU A 83 7.66 -4.25 -14.09
C LEU A 83 7.90 -3.31 -15.28
N TYR A 84 6.82 -2.66 -15.72
CA TYR A 84 6.87 -1.55 -16.66
C TYR A 84 7.08 -0.25 -15.90
N TYR A 85 8.02 0.57 -16.36
CA TYR A 85 8.36 1.84 -15.72
C TYR A 85 8.71 2.90 -16.75
N GLY A 86 8.61 4.17 -16.35
CA GLY A 86 8.90 5.31 -17.20
C GLY A 86 8.67 6.63 -16.48
N PHE A 87 9.08 7.72 -17.11
CA PHE A 87 8.85 9.05 -16.57
C PHE A 87 7.41 9.53 -16.83
N ILE A 88 7.00 10.49 -16.00
CA ILE A 88 5.75 11.22 -16.15
C ILE A 88 6.14 12.67 -16.43
N ASN A 89 5.70 13.21 -17.57
CA ASN A 89 5.96 14.61 -17.90
C ASN A 89 5.06 15.51 -17.04
N TYR A 90 5.65 16.08 -15.99
CA TYR A 90 4.96 17.00 -15.10
C TYR A 90 4.77 18.37 -15.78
N GLY A 91 3.53 18.68 -16.14
CA GLY A 91 3.13 20.00 -16.65
C GLY A 91 2.59 20.00 -18.08
N ASP A 92 2.80 18.92 -18.85
CA ASP A 92 2.39 18.87 -20.26
C ASP A 92 0.92 18.44 -20.45
N ALA A 93 0.31 17.83 -19.43
CA ALA A 93 -1.08 17.41 -19.45
C ALA A 93 -1.77 17.61 -18.09
N LYS A 94 -3.09 17.85 -18.12
CA LYS A 94 -3.94 17.94 -16.93
C LYS A 94 -3.97 16.64 -16.12
N MET A 95 -3.73 15.50 -16.77
CA MET A 95 -3.65 14.15 -16.20
C MET A 95 -2.52 13.39 -16.91
N PRO A 96 -1.25 13.62 -16.53
CA PRO A 96 -0.14 13.03 -17.25
C PRO A 96 -0.12 11.51 -17.04
N GLN A 97 -0.02 10.77 -18.14
CA GLN A 97 0.09 9.32 -18.14
C GLN A 97 1.56 8.93 -18.12
N THR A 98 1.89 7.78 -17.54
CA THR A 98 3.24 7.22 -17.61
C THR A 98 3.57 6.85 -19.06
N ILE A 99 4.72 7.31 -19.54
CA ILE A 99 5.22 6.91 -20.86
C ILE A 99 6.02 5.62 -20.67
N PHE A 100 5.40 4.48 -20.98
CA PHE A 100 6.04 3.16 -20.94
C PHE A 100 6.86 2.91 -22.21
N PHE A 101 7.86 3.76 -22.49
CA PHE A 101 8.65 3.59 -23.70
C PHE A 101 9.73 2.51 -23.49
N ARG A 102 9.43 1.29 -23.95
CA ARG A 102 10.35 0.15 -24.17
C ARG A 102 11.14 -0.38 -22.98
N ASN A 103 11.05 0.22 -21.80
CA ASN A 103 11.82 -0.18 -20.63
C ASN A 103 10.98 -1.01 -19.67
N GLU A 104 11.46 -2.22 -19.44
CA GLU A 104 10.88 -3.18 -18.52
C GLU A 104 12.00 -3.85 -17.72
N THR A 105 11.67 -4.29 -16.51
CA THR A 105 12.58 -5.09 -15.69
C THR A 105 11.80 -6.26 -15.09
N LYS A 106 12.49 -7.35 -14.77
CA LYS A 106 11.84 -8.52 -14.17
C LYS A 106 11.68 -8.31 -12.67
N ILE A 107 10.49 -8.64 -12.18
CA ILE A 107 10.28 -8.89 -10.76
C ILE A 107 10.64 -10.35 -10.50
N ILE A 108 11.62 -10.60 -9.65
CA ILE A 108 12.05 -11.94 -9.25
C ILE A 108 12.02 -12.00 -7.73
N GLY A 109 11.20 -12.91 -7.20
CA GLY A 109 11.09 -13.10 -5.75
C GLY A 109 10.66 -11.84 -5.00
N GLY A 110 9.77 -11.03 -5.60
CA GLY A 110 9.33 -9.76 -5.04
C GLY A 110 10.36 -8.64 -5.07
N LYS A 111 11.41 -8.75 -5.89
CA LYS A 111 12.42 -7.71 -6.04
C LYS A 111 12.61 -7.31 -7.50
N ALA A 112 12.88 -6.04 -7.76
CA ALA A 112 13.17 -5.52 -9.08
C ALA A 112 14.16 -4.35 -8.99
N THR A 113 15.01 -4.19 -10.01
CA THR A 113 15.92 -3.06 -10.15
C THR A 113 15.57 -2.29 -11.40
N ILE A 114 15.36 -0.99 -11.25
CA ILE A 114 15.13 -0.02 -12.33
C ILE A 114 16.47 0.64 -12.62
N ASP A 115 17.09 0.34 -13.76
CA ASP A 115 18.23 1.11 -14.26
C ASP A 115 17.69 2.36 -14.96
N ILE A 116 17.93 3.53 -14.37
CA ILE A 116 17.49 4.82 -14.90
C ILE A 116 18.56 5.37 -15.83
N LYS A 117 19.82 5.38 -15.38
CA LYS A 117 20.95 5.99 -16.09
C LYS A 117 21.21 5.30 -17.43
N GLY A 118 21.03 3.98 -17.49
CA GLY A 118 21.24 3.19 -18.70
C GLY A 118 20.04 3.18 -19.66
N ASN A 119 18.82 3.24 -19.13
CA ASN A 119 17.62 2.92 -19.93
C ASN A 119 16.65 4.09 -20.13
N LEU A 120 16.59 5.06 -19.22
CA LEU A 120 15.68 6.20 -19.33
C LEU A 120 16.44 7.44 -19.80
N SER A 121 16.71 7.48 -21.11
CA SER A 121 17.45 8.58 -21.73
C SER A 121 16.95 8.88 -23.14
N GLY A 122 16.82 10.17 -23.45
CA GLY A 122 16.46 10.64 -24.79
C GLY A 122 15.14 11.38 -24.85
N ARG A 123 14.74 11.74 -26.07
CA ARG A 123 13.62 12.66 -26.34
C ARG A 123 12.25 12.12 -25.93
N TYR A 124 12.09 10.80 -25.85
CA TYR A 124 10.81 10.15 -25.55
C TYR A 124 10.66 9.77 -24.06
N ASP A 125 11.73 9.91 -23.28
CA ASP A 125 11.75 9.65 -21.84
C ASP A 125 11.63 10.96 -21.02
N MET A 126 11.28 12.10 -21.63
CA MET A 126 11.01 13.37 -20.95
C MET A 126 9.69 13.97 -21.42
#